data_AF-A0A0D6KA29-F1
#
_entry.id   AF-A0A0D6KA29-F1
#
_cell.length_a   1.000
_cell.length_b   1.000
_cell.length_c   1.000
_cell.angle_alpha   90.00
_cell.angle_beta   90.00
_cell.angle_gamma   90.00
#
_symmetry.space_group_name_H-M   'P 1'
#
loop_
_entity.id
_entity.type
_entity.pdbx_description
1 polymer ?
#
loop_
_entity_poly.entity_id
_entity_poly.type
_entity_poly.pdbx_seq_one_letter_code
_entity_poly.pdbx_strand_id
1 'polypeptide(L)' 'MNQKRIVLPQDLIPLADHICKETGVSTHSQLFVLLLKNYGERFVKAVKEA' A
#
# COMPACT_ATOMS: atom_id res chain seq x y z
N MET A 1 9.84 18.55 2.69
CA MET A 1 9.05 17.39 2.21
C MET A 1 10.02 16.26 1.95
N ASN A 2 9.96 15.15 2.72
CA ASN A 2 10.86 14.00 2.50
C ASN A 2 10.18 13.03 1.53
N GLN A 3 10.62 13.02 0.27
CA GLN A 3 10.13 12.07 -0.72
C GLN A 3 10.89 10.74 -0.59
N LYS A 4 10.16 9.63 -0.45
CA LYS A 4 10.72 8.28 -0.53
C LYS A 4 10.18 7.59 -1.78
N ARG A 5 11.05 6.93 -2.54
CA ARG A 5 10.66 6.12 -3.70
C ARG A 5 10.41 4.69 -3.24
N ILE A 6 9.29 4.12 -3.67
CA ILE A 6 8.92 2.73 -3.42
C ILE A 6 8.75 2.06 -4.78
N VAL A 7 9.31 0.87 -4.92
CA VAL A 7 9.17 0.06 -6.13
C VAL A 7 8.01 -0.90 -5.90
N LEU A 8 7.02 -0.85 -6.77
CA LEU A 8 5.94 -1.84 -6.84
C LEU A 8 6.33 -2.88 -7.90
N PRO A 9 6.47 -4.16 -7.53
CA PRO A 9 6.66 -5.26 -8.48
C PRO A 9 5.58 -5.25 -9.57
N GLN A 10 5.96 -5.57 -10.81
CA GLN A 10 5.08 -5.47 -11.98
C GLN A 10 3.83 -6.36 -11.87
N ASP A 11 3.99 -7.54 -11.27
CA ASP A 11 2.91 -8.50 -11.01
C ASP A 11 1.86 -7.99 -10.02
N LEU A 12 2.22 -7.03 -9.16
CA LEU A 12 1.30 -6.42 -8.19
C LEU A 12 0.58 -5.17 -8.72
N ILE A 13 1.00 -4.63 -9.88
CA ILE A 13 0.36 -3.45 -10.49
C ILE A 13 -1.13 -3.71 -10.78
N PRO A 14 -1.55 -4.83 -11.40
CA PRO A 14 -2.97 -5.08 -11.68
C PRO A 14 -3.83 -5.11 -10.42
N LEU A 15 -3.29 -5.66 -9.32
CA LEU A 15 -3.98 -5.69 -8.03
C LEU A 15 -4.10 -4.27 -7.45
N ALA A 16 -3.05 -3.48 -7.50
CA ALA A 16 -3.08 -2.10 -7.02
C ALA A 16 -4.05 -1.23 -7.83
N ASP A 17 -4.09 -1.38 -9.15
CA ASP A 17 -5.04 -0.69 -10.04
C ASP A 17 -6.48 -1.09 -9.71
N HIS A 18 -6.73 -2.38 -9.48
CA HIS A 18 -8.05 -2.87 -9.06
C HIS A 18 -8.49 -2.24 -7.73
N ILE A 19 -7.63 -2.23 -6.72
CA ILE A 19 -7.95 -1.62 -5.42
C ILE A 19 -8.21 -0.12 -5.59
N CYS A 20 -7.38 0.60 -6.35
CA CYS A 20 -7.60 2.02 -6.64
C CYS A 20 -8.97 2.27 -7.27
N LYS A 21 -9.37 1.44 -8.24
CA LYS A 21 -10.67 1.52 -8.90
C LYS A 21 -11.84 1.31 -7.93
N GLU A 22 -11.79 0.27 -7.10
CA GLU A 22 -12.89 -0.06 -6.17
C GLU A 22 -13.00 0.94 -5.00
N THR A 23 -11.89 1.55 -4.60
CA THR A 23 -11.84 2.46 -3.44
C THR A 23 -11.91 3.94 -3.81
N GLY A 24 -11.81 4.27 -5.10
CA GLY A 24 -11.72 5.66 -5.59
C GLY A 24 -10.38 6.34 -5.28
N VAL A 25 -9.36 5.59 -4.86
CA VAL A 25 -8.02 6.12 -4.60
C VAL A 25 -7.35 6.49 -5.92
N SER A 26 -6.88 7.73 -6.02
CA SER A 26 -6.48 8.31 -7.30
C SER A 26 -5.04 7.98 -7.71
N THR A 27 -4.18 7.53 -6.78
CA THR A 27 -2.78 7.21 -7.07
C THR A 27 -2.25 6.06 -6.23
N HIS A 28 -1.26 5.34 -6.77
CA HIS A 28 -0.50 4.32 -6.05
C HIS A 28 0.18 4.84 -4.77
N SER A 29 0.65 6.10 -4.78
CA SER A 29 1.24 6.72 -3.59
C SER A 29 0.22 6.92 -2.48
N GLN A 30 -0.98 7.38 -2.84
CA GLN A 30 -2.08 7.52 -1.88
C GLN A 30 -2.53 6.15 -1.35
N LEU A 31 -2.62 5.14 -2.22
CA LEU A 31 -2.92 3.77 -1.82
C LEU A 31 -1.92 3.26 -0.78
N PHE A 32 -0.61 3.39 -1.06
CA PHE A 32 0.43 2.96 -0.11
C PHE A 32 0.32 3.67 1.23
N VAL A 33 0.09 4.99 1.24
CA VAL A 33 -0.07 5.76 2.48
C VAL A 33 -1.27 5.27 3.30
N LEU A 34 -2.40 4.97 2.63
CA LEU A 34 -3.59 4.44 3.29
C LEU A 34 -3.34 3.05 3.87
N LEU A 35 -2.68 2.16 3.12
CA LEU A 35 -2.32 0.84 3.60
C LEU A 35 -1.41 0.93 4.83
N LEU A 36 -0.37 1.77 4.76
CA LEU A 36 0.57 1.95 5.86
C LEU A 36 -0.13 2.49 7.12
N LYS A 37 -0.99 3.51 6.98
CA LYS A 37 -1.70 4.11 8.12
C LYS A 37 -2.71 3.17 8.77
N ASN A 38 -3.45 2.41 7.98
CA ASN A 38 -4.56 1.59 8.48
C ASN A 38 -4.13 0.18 8.90
N TYR A 39 -3.07 -0.36 8.29
CA TYR A 39 -2.66 -1.75 8.46
C TYR A 39 -1.21 -1.92 8.95
N GLY A 40 -0.41 -0.86 9.05
CA GLY A 40 1.00 -0.95 9.46
C GLY A 40 1.19 -1.61 10.83
N GLU A 41 0.43 -1.22 11.85
CA GLU A 41 0.49 -1.84 13.18
C GLU A 41 0.04 -3.31 13.17
N ARG A 42 -0.97 -3.63 12.35
CA ARG A 42 -1.45 -5.01 12.18
C ARG A 42 -0.36 -5.87 11.53
N PHE A 43 0.34 -5.32 10.55
CA PHE A 43 1.47 -5.98 9.90
C PHE A 43 2.62 -6.22 10.89
N VAL A 44 2.97 -5.24 11.72
CA VAL A 44 4.01 -5.41 12.76
C VAL A 44 3.67 -6.57 13.71
N LYS A 45 2.41 -6.65 14.17
CA LYS A 45 1.96 -7.76 15.04
C LYS A 45 2.06 -9.10 14.32
N ALA A 46 1.50 -9.19 13.12
CA ALA A 46 1.51 -10.42 12.33
C ALA A 46 2.93 -10.94 12.06
N VAL A 47 3.91 -10.06 11.81
CA VAL A 47 5.29 -10.46 11.55
C VAL A 47 6.05 -10.88 12.82
N LYS A 48 5.79 -10.23 13.96
CA LYS A 48 6.47 -10.56 15.22
C LYS A 48 5.92 -11.80 15.91
N GLU A 49 4.67 -12.13 15.62
CA GLU A 49 3.96 -13.28 16.20
C GLU A 49 3.93 -14.50 15.25
N ALA A 50 4.54 -14.39 14.06
CA ALA A 50 4.76 -15.48 13.11
C ALA A 50 6.11 -16.16 13.35
#